data_AF-A0A091GJT0-F1
#
_entry.id   AF-A0A091GJT0-F1
#
_cell.length_a   1.000
_cell.length_b   1.000
_cell.length_c   1.000
_cell.angle_alpha   90.00
_cell.angle_beta   90.00
_cell.angle_gamma   90.00
#
_symmetry.space_group_name_H-M   'P 1'
#
loop_
_entity.id
_entity.type
_entity.pdbx_description
1 polymer ?
#
loop_
_entity_poly.entity_id
_entity_poly.type
_entity_poly.pdbx_seq_one_letter_code
_entity_poly.pdbx_strand_id
1 'polypeptide(L)'
;DPGWASINRGVLICDECCSVHRSLGRHISIVKHLRHSPWPATLLQMVHTLASNGANSIWEHSLLDPAQVQSGRRKANPQDKVHPTKSEFI
;
A
#
# COMPACT_ATOMS: atom_id res chain seq x y z
N ASP A 1 -6.68 -0.49 11.02
CA ASP A 1 -5.69 0.60 11.14
C ASP A 1 -4.37 0.12 10.56
N PRO A 2 -3.69 0.84 9.64
CA PRO A 2 -2.40 0.41 9.11
C PRO A 2 -1.29 0.46 10.17
N GLY A 3 -0.46 -0.57 10.25
CA GLY A 3 0.71 -0.64 11.12
C GLY A 3 2.03 -0.24 10.43
N TRP A 4 2.02 -0.19 9.10
CA TRP A 4 3.22 -0.10 8.27
C TRP A 4 3.07 0.96 7.17
N ALA A 5 4.20 1.41 6.65
CA ALA A 5 4.29 2.23 5.46
C ALA A 5 5.16 1.56 4.40
N SER A 6 4.78 1.70 3.13
CA SER A 6 5.70 1.53 2.00
C SER A 6 6.21 2.91 1.59
N ILE A 7 7.42 3.25 2.02
CA ILE A 7 7.97 4.61 1.94
C ILE A 7 8.06 5.10 0.49
N ASN A 8 8.67 4.32 -0.39
CA ASN A 8 8.86 4.67 -1.81
C ASN A 8 7.55 4.71 -2.62
N ARG A 9 6.46 4.17 -2.07
CA ARG A 9 5.13 4.23 -2.68
C ARG A 9 4.25 5.33 -2.09
N GLY A 10 4.63 5.90 -0.94
CA GLY A 10 3.86 6.93 -0.24
C GLY A 10 2.53 6.40 0.31
N VAL A 11 2.45 5.12 0.69
CA VAL A 11 1.19 4.48 1.14
C VAL A 11 1.33 3.82 2.51
N LEU A 12 0.20 3.73 3.22
CA LEU A 12 0.07 3.00 4.48
C LEU A 12 -0.56 1.62 4.24
N ILE A 13 -0.05 0.59 4.91
CA ILE A 13 -0.46 -0.81 4.71
C ILE A 13 -0.65 -1.53 6.06
N CYS A 14 -1.54 -2.52 6.10
CA CYS A 14 -1.75 -3.37 7.28
C CYS A 14 -0.69 -4.48 7.38
N ASP A 15 -0.68 -5.22 8.49
CA ASP A 15 0.27 -6.32 8.73
C ASP A 15 0.22 -7.42 7.66
N GLU A 16 -0.99 -7.80 7.24
CA GLU A 16 -1.19 -8.81 6.20
C GLU A 16 -0.59 -8.38 4.86
N CYS A 17 -0.90 -7.18 4.38
CA CYS A 17 -0.32 -6.65 3.14
C CYS A 17 1.19 -6.43 3.27
N CYS A 18 1.68 -6.02 4.45
CA CYS A 18 3.11 -5.87 4.72
C CYS A 18 3.86 -7.19 4.51
N SER A 19 3.27 -8.34 4.86
CA SER A 19 3.90 -9.64 4.62
C SER A 19 4.17 -9.90 3.13
N VAL A 20 3.24 -9.51 2.25
CA VAL A 20 3.41 -9.55 0.79
C VAL A 20 4.45 -8.52 0.33
N HIS A 21 4.34 -7.27 0.77
CA HIS A 21 5.32 -6.22 0.39
C HIS A 21 6.77 -6.58 0.75
N ARG A 22 6.99 -7.33 1.85
CA ARG A 22 8.31 -7.84 2.23
C ARG A 22 8.85 -8.87 1.25
N SER A 23 8.01 -9.76 0.73
CA SER A 23 8.44 -10.80 -0.22
C SER A 23 8.83 -10.22 -1.58
N LEU A 24 8.27 -9.06 -1.96
CA LEU A 24 8.63 -8.34 -3.18
C LEU A 24 10.04 -7.73 -3.14
N GLY A 25 10.57 -7.45 -1.95
CA GLY A 25 11.89 -6.86 -1.77
C GLY A 25 11.95 -5.33 -1.96
N ARG A 26 13.06 -4.74 -1.48
CA ARG A 26 13.22 -3.28 -1.32
C ARG A 26 13.24 -2.47 -2.62
N HIS A 27 13.55 -3.13 -3.74
CA HIS A 27 13.50 -2.50 -5.07
C HIS A 27 12.07 -2.22 -5.52
N ILE A 28 11.07 -2.94 -4.98
CA ILE A 28 9.65 -2.72 -5.23
C ILE A 28 9.00 -1.94 -4.09
N SER A 29 9.22 -2.36 -2.84
CA SER A 29 8.61 -1.73 -1.66
C SER A 29 9.59 -1.64 -0.48
N ILE A 30 9.80 -0.42 -0.01
CA ILE A 30 10.60 -0.13 1.18
C ILE A 30 9.64 -0.03 2.38
N VAL A 31 9.47 -1.16 3.08
CA VAL A 31 8.57 -1.26 4.23
C VAL A 31 9.21 -0.74 5.52
N LYS A 32 8.43 -0.04 6.35
CA LYS A 32 8.84 0.41 7.69
C LYS A 32 7.65 0.44 8.65
N HIS A 33 7.86 0.01 9.90
CA HIS A 33 6.81 0.01 10.91
C HIS A 33 6.52 1.46 11.36
N LEU A 34 5.25 1.84 11.53
CA LEU A 34 4.87 3.20 11.92
C LEU A 34 5.23 3.52 13.38
N ARG A 35 4.92 2.60 14.31
CA ARG A 35 5.14 2.79 15.76
C ARG A 35 6.44 2.19 16.31
N HIS A 36 6.90 1.05 15.79
CA HIS A 36 8.03 0.30 16.33
C HIS A 36 9.34 0.49 15.54
N SER A 37 9.53 1.65 14.92
CA SER A 37 10.77 1.99 14.23
C SER A 37 11.06 3.49 14.36
N PRO A 38 12.33 3.90 14.49
CA PRO A 38 12.66 5.32 14.55
C PRO A 38 12.42 5.98 13.19
N TRP A 39 11.81 7.16 13.17
CA TRP A 39 11.54 7.94 11.96
C TRP A 39 12.15 9.34 12.05
N PRO A 40 12.82 9.81 10.99
CA PRO A 40 12.95 11.24 10.77
C PRO A 40 11.56 11.87 10.64
N ALA A 41 11.28 12.95 11.39
CA ALA A 41 9.97 13.58 11.42
C ALA A 41 9.48 14.01 10.03
N THR A 42 10.37 14.57 9.22
CA THR A 42 10.09 14.98 7.83
C THR A 42 9.73 13.81 6.92
N LEU A 43 10.38 12.65 7.11
CA LEU A 43 10.09 11.45 6.33
C LEU A 43 8.71 10.88 6.68
N LEU A 44 8.37 10.82 7.97
CA LEU A 44 7.07 10.36 8.43
C LEU A 44 5.96 11.29 7.94
N GLN A 45 6.16 12.60 8.07
CA GLN A 45 5.23 13.60 7.57
C GLN A 45 5.01 13.45 6.06
N MET A 46 6.08 13.30 5.28
CA MET A 46 6.01 13.14 3.82
C MET A 46 5.18 11.90 3.43
N VAL A 47 5.38 10.76 4.08
CA VAL A 47 4.56 9.56 3.83
C VAL A 47 3.08 9.80 4.17
N HIS A 48 2.79 10.41 5.32
CA HIS A 48 1.41 10.72 5.70
C HIS A 48 0.74 11.70 4.74
N THR A 49 1.45 12.75 4.32
CA THR A 49 0.96 13.74 3.35
C THR A 49 0.67 13.08 2.01
N LEU A 50 1.57 12.23 1.49
CA LEU A 50 1.33 11.50 0.24
C LEU A 50 0.11 10.57 0.35
N ALA A 51 0.02 9.80 1.43
CA ALA A 51 -1.09 8.89 1.65
C ALA A 51 -2.44 9.61 1.75
N SER A 52 -2.51 10.73 2.49
CA SER A 52 -3.74 11.51 2.65
C SER A 52 -4.15 12.30 1.41
N ASN A 53 -3.19 12.66 0.56
CA ASN A 53 -3.42 13.36 -0.71
C ASN A 53 -3.51 12.39 -1.90
N GLY A 54 -3.89 11.14 -1.65
CA GLY A 54 -4.29 10.21 -2.71
C GLY A 54 -3.14 9.57 -3.48
N ALA A 55 -1.99 9.28 -2.86
CA ALA A 55 -0.92 8.49 -3.49
C ALA A 55 -1.42 7.17 -4.14
N ASN A 56 -2.45 6.53 -3.55
CA ASN A 56 -3.09 5.36 -4.14
C ASN A 56 -3.68 5.63 -5.54
N SER A 57 -4.12 6.85 -5.85
CA SER A 57 -4.67 7.17 -7.17
C SER A 57 -3.67 7.01 -8.31
N ILE A 58 -2.37 7.09 -8.03
CA ILE A 58 -1.30 6.83 -8.99
C ILE A 58 -1.23 5.32 -9.26
N TRP A 59 -1.18 4.51 -8.20
CA TRP A 59 -1.01 3.06 -8.29
C TRP A 59 -2.29 2.33 -8.73
N GLU A 60 -3.45 2.90 -8.41
CA GLU A 60 -4.78 2.34 -8.66
C GLU A 60 -5.52 3.10 -9.77
N HIS A 61 -4.83 3.88 -10.60
CA HIS A 61 -5.44 4.76 -11.60
C HIS A 61 -6.50 4.04 -12.47
N SER A 62 -6.16 2.88 -13.02
CA SER A 62 -7.09 2.10 -13.85
C SER A 62 -8.29 1.52 -13.08
N LEU A 63 -8.22 1.40 -11.75
CA LEU A 63 -9.37 1.02 -10.94
C LEU A 63 -10.33 2.20 -10.70
N LEU A 64 -9.82 3.42 -10.83
CA LEU A 64 -10.57 4.65 -10.63
C LEU A 64 -11.15 5.20 -11.94
N ASP A 65 -10.58 4.84 -13.09
CA ASP A 65 -11.06 5.26 -14.41
C ASP A 65 -12.36 4.54 -14.78
N PRO A 66 -13.51 5.26 -14.86
CA PRO A 66 -14.81 4.65 -15.21
C PRO A 66 -14.81 3.87 -16.53
N ALA A 67 -13.93 4.22 -17.47
CA ALA A 67 -13.81 3.50 -18.74
C ALA A 67 -13.18 2.11 -18.59
N GLN A 68 -12.43 1.86 -17.51
CA GLN A 68 -11.65 0.63 -17.26
C GLN A 68 -12.25 -0.28 -16.17
N VAL A 69 -13.28 0.20 -15.44
CA VAL A 69 -13.94 -0.53 -14.33
C VAL A 69 -14.51 -1.89 -14.75
N GLN A 70 -14.82 -2.09 -16.04
CA GLN A 70 -15.39 -3.34 -16.55
C GLN A 70 -14.40 -4.51 -16.67
N SER A 71 -13.10 -4.29 -16.39
CA SER A 71 -12.04 -5.30 -16.57
C SER A 71 -12.07 -6.46 -15.56
N GLY A 72 -13.03 -6.50 -14.62
CA GLY A 72 -13.10 -7.51 -13.56
C GLY A 72 -12.01 -7.35 -12.48
N ARG A 73 -11.13 -6.36 -12.62
CA ARG A 73 -10.09 -6.01 -11.65
C ARG A 73 -10.74 -5.31 -10.47
N ARG A 74 -10.61 -5.89 -9.28
CA ARG A 74 -11.08 -5.28 -8.03
C ARG A 74 -9.94 -5.16 -7.04
N LYS A 75 -10.02 -4.11 -6.21
CA LYS A 75 -9.20 -3.99 -5.01
C LYS A 75 -9.57 -5.10 -4.02
N ALA A 76 -8.58 -5.59 -3.28
CA ALA A 76 -8.80 -6.55 -2.20
C ALA A 76 -9.52 -5.89 -1.00
N ASN A 77 -10.43 -6.61 -0.38
CA ASN A 77 -11.17 -6.21 0.81
C ASN A 77 -10.38 -6.56 2.09
N PRO A 78 -10.66 -5.91 3.23
CA PRO A 78 -9.99 -6.22 4.49
C PRO A 78 -10.12 -7.70 4.92
N GLN A 79 -11.25 -8.36 4.60
CA GLN A 79 -11.53 -9.75 4.96
C GLN A 79 -11.01 -10.77 3.94
N ASP A 80 -10.53 -10.32 2.78
CA ASP A 80 -9.98 -11.23 1.77
C ASP A 80 -8.74 -11.94 2.33
N LYS A 81 -8.57 -13.21 1.94
CA LYS A 81 -7.39 -13.99 2.33
C LYS A 81 -6.11 -13.34 1.78
N VAL A 82 -5.03 -13.43 2.55
CA VAL A 82 -3.70 -12.97 2.10
C VAL A 82 -3.31 -13.62 0.78
N HIS A 83 -3.45 -14.94 0.71
CA HIS A 83 -3.25 -15.72 -0.50
C HIS A 83 -4.56 -16.40 -0.95
N PRO A 84 -4.89 -16.38 -2.26
CA PRO A 84 -4.18 -15.64 -3.32
C PRO A 84 -4.58 -14.16 -3.40
N THR A 85 -5.74 -13.79 -2.85
CA THR A 85 -6.44 -12.54 -3.20
C THR A 85 -5.65 -11.26 -2.96
N LYS A 86 -5.12 -11.04 -1.74
CA LYS A 86 -4.32 -9.83 -1.47
C LYS A 86 -2.98 -9.88 -2.18
N SER A 87 -2.35 -11.05 -2.24
CA SER A 87 -1.03 -11.22 -2.86
C SER A 87 -1.02 -11.07 -4.38
N GLU A 88 -2.13 -11.38 -5.07
CA GLU A 88 -2.24 -11.15 -6.51
C GLU A 88 -2.59 -9.69 -6.83
N PHE A 89 -3.29 -9.01 -5.91
CA PHE A 89 -3.61 -7.60 -6.06
C PHE A 89 -2.40 -6.69 -5.84
N ILE A 90 -1.55 -7.03 -4.85
CA ILE A 90 -0.33 -6.30 -4.46
C ILE A 90 0.81 -6.63 -5.44
#